data_AF-A0A5B7HB56-F1
#
_entry.id   AF-A0A5B7HB56-F1
#
_cell.length_a   1.000
_cell.length_b   1.000
_cell.length_c   1.000
_cell.angle_alpha   90.00
_cell.angle_beta   90.00
_cell.angle_gamma   90.00
#
_symmetry.space_group_name_H-M   'P 1'
#
loop_
_entity.id
_entity.type
_entity.pdbx_description
1 polymer ?
#
loop_
_entity_poly.entity_id
_entity_poly.type
_entity_poly.pdbx_seq_one_letter_code
_entity_poly.pdbx_strand_id
1 'polypeptide(L)'
;MATPNPASESPSGEGTRNVPRSDCSLSGDLKCLATSLDFFFINFCNIHVEHIVSLYPFAEISILGDSNVHHQLWFSSPFIDHPGELAFNFVILHDLEQLVHHPTRIPDRLGEISNILDLFLTSNASVYVIFSVGLL
;
A
#
# COMPACT_ATOMS: atom_id res chain seq x y z
N MET A 1 -47.92 48.71 20.55
CA MET A 1 -47.75 47.38 19.95
C MET A 1 -46.26 47.16 19.72
N ALA A 2 -45.66 46.22 20.44
CA ALA A 2 -44.27 45.81 20.30
C ALA A 2 -44.25 44.27 20.43
N THR A 3 -43.75 43.59 19.40
CA THR A 3 -43.66 42.13 19.25
C THR A 3 -42.53 41.55 20.10
N PRO A 4 -42.68 40.35 20.70
CA PRO A 4 -41.58 39.69 21.41
C PRO A 4 -40.70 38.89 20.44
N ASN A 5 -39.39 38.80 20.74
CA ASN A 5 -38.39 37.99 20.02
C ASN A 5 -38.72 36.49 20.06
N PRO A 6 -38.36 35.71 19.01
CA PRO A 6 -38.33 34.26 19.09
C PRO A 6 -37.01 33.77 19.70
N ALA A 7 -37.10 32.78 20.59
CA ALA A 7 -35.96 32.06 21.15
C ALA A 7 -35.31 31.19 20.07
N SER A 8 -33.98 31.21 19.99
CA SER A 8 -33.20 30.34 19.10
C SER A 8 -33.02 28.96 19.74
N GLU A 9 -33.62 27.93 19.15
CA GLU A 9 -33.26 26.55 19.45
C GLU A 9 -31.88 26.23 18.86
N SER A 10 -31.06 25.49 19.60
CA SER A 10 -29.76 25.00 19.13
C SER A 10 -29.93 23.57 18.59
N PRO A 11 -29.32 23.21 17.45
CA PRO A 11 -29.43 21.85 16.93
C PRO A 11 -28.60 20.91 17.81
N SER A 12 -29.25 19.87 18.34
CA SER A 12 -28.62 18.74 19.02
C SER A 12 -27.73 18.00 18.02
N GLY A 13 -26.41 18.10 18.20
CA GLY A 13 -25.41 17.44 17.37
C GLY A 13 -25.41 15.93 17.59
N GLU A 14 -26.18 15.21 16.77
CA GLU A 14 -26.04 13.77 16.62
C GLU A 14 -24.85 13.48 15.70
N GLY A 15 -23.65 13.52 16.31
CA GLY A 15 -22.40 13.15 15.67
C GLY A 15 -22.31 11.63 15.50
N THR A 16 -22.87 11.10 14.43
CA THR A 16 -22.57 9.75 13.94
C THR A 16 -21.12 9.71 13.49
N ARG A 17 -20.20 9.40 14.43
CA ARG A 17 -18.88 8.89 14.06
C ARG A 17 -19.11 7.53 13.40
N ASN A 18 -19.12 7.55 12.07
CA ASN A 18 -18.94 6.37 11.26
C ASN A 18 -17.53 5.82 11.53
N VAL A 19 -17.40 5.00 12.55
CA VAL A 19 -16.28 4.06 12.65
C VAL A 19 -16.50 3.08 11.49
N PRO A 20 -15.56 2.93 10.53
CA PRO A 20 -15.67 1.88 9.54
C PRO A 20 -15.59 0.55 10.26
N ARG A 21 -16.75 -0.08 10.47
CA ARG A 21 -16.84 -1.44 10.95
C ARG A 21 -16.39 -2.33 9.81
N SER A 22 -15.18 -2.90 9.93
CA SER A 22 -14.64 -3.87 8.99
C SER A 22 -15.35 -5.22 9.20
N ASP A 23 -16.55 -5.36 8.67
CA ASP A 23 -17.28 -6.63 8.65
C ASP A 23 -16.71 -7.51 7.51
N CYS A 24 -15.56 -8.17 7.71
CA CYS A 24 -15.07 -9.22 6.79
C CYS A 24 -15.78 -10.55 7.13
N SER A 25 -16.51 -11.10 6.15
CA SER A 25 -17.24 -12.37 6.26
C SER A 25 -16.50 -13.52 5.56
N LEU A 26 -16.15 -14.55 6.34
CA LEU A 26 -15.86 -15.98 6.07
C LEU A 26 -15.31 -16.37 4.66
N SER A 27 -16.11 -16.04 3.65
CA SER A 27 -16.03 -16.48 2.26
C SER A 27 -15.58 -15.38 1.28
N GLY A 28 -15.56 -14.11 1.69
CA GLY A 28 -14.88 -12.99 1.02
C GLY A 28 -13.48 -12.72 1.57
N ASP A 29 -13.01 -13.59 2.47
CA ASP A 29 -11.96 -13.33 3.43
C ASP A 29 -10.53 -13.43 2.89
N LEU A 30 -10.29 -14.15 1.79
CA LEU A 30 -8.90 -14.30 1.30
C LEU A 30 -8.34 -12.97 0.77
N LYS A 31 -9.15 -12.16 0.09
CA LYS A 31 -8.73 -10.84 -0.40
C LYS A 31 -8.59 -9.82 0.74
N CYS A 32 -9.53 -9.81 1.69
CA CYS A 32 -9.43 -8.98 2.90
C CYS A 32 -8.15 -9.31 3.69
N LEU A 33 -7.83 -10.61 3.82
CA LEU A 33 -6.60 -11.08 4.45
C LEU A 33 -5.34 -10.66 3.68
N ALA A 34 -5.33 -10.80 2.35
CA ALA A 34 -4.19 -10.40 1.52
C ALA A 34 -3.90 -8.89 1.65
N THR A 35 -4.93 -8.04 1.49
CA THR A 35 -4.80 -6.59 1.67
C THR A 35 -4.36 -6.21 3.09
N SER A 36 -4.87 -6.91 4.11
CA SER A 36 -4.44 -6.71 5.51
C SER A 36 -2.98 -7.12 5.73
N LEU A 37 -2.50 -8.15 5.03
CA LEU A 37 -1.13 -8.62 5.13
C LEU A 37 -0.17 -7.62 4.46
N ASP A 38 -0.53 -7.10 3.27
CA ASP A 38 0.24 -6.06 2.57
C ASP A 38 0.36 -4.79 3.44
N PHE A 39 -0.75 -4.36 4.04
CA PHE A 39 -0.75 -3.22 4.97
C PHE A 39 0.17 -3.47 6.16
N PHE A 40 0.10 -4.65 6.79
CA PHE A 40 0.97 -4.99 7.91
C PHE A 40 2.44 -5.04 7.50
N PHE A 41 2.73 -5.62 6.34
CA PHE A 41 4.07 -5.73 5.78
C PHE A 41 4.71 -4.36 5.56
N ILE A 42 4.02 -3.41 4.94
CA ILE A 42 4.54 -2.05 4.69
C ILE A 42 4.82 -1.32 6.01
N ASN A 43 3.93 -1.45 7.00
CA ASN A 43 4.13 -0.83 8.31
C ASN A 43 5.30 -1.46 9.07
N PHE A 44 5.43 -2.79 8.99
CA PHE A 44 6.56 -3.51 9.56
C PHE A 44 7.88 -3.03 8.92
N CYS A 45 7.94 -2.94 7.58
CA CYS A 45 9.09 -2.42 6.86
C CYS A 45 9.43 -0.99 7.29
N ASN A 46 8.45 -0.09 7.41
CA ASN A 46 8.66 1.27 7.90
C ASN A 46 9.39 1.30 9.26
N ILE A 47 8.84 0.61 10.26
CA ILE A 47 9.39 0.61 11.61
C ILE A 47 10.80 0.03 11.62
N HIS A 48 11.03 -1.06 10.88
CA HIS A 48 12.32 -1.72 10.85
C HIS A 48 13.37 -0.93 10.07
N VAL A 49 13.01 -0.29 8.96
CA VAL A 49 13.90 0.58 8.19
C VAL A 49 14.34 1.77 9.04
N GLU A 50 13.40 2.48 9.68
CA GLU A 50 13.74 3.60 10.56
C GLU A 50 14.68 3.17 11.69
N HIS A 51 14.42 2.02 12.30
CA HIS A 51 15.26 1.47 13.35
C HIS A 51 16.67 1.09 12.84
N ILE A 52 16.77 0.43 11.67
CA ILE A 52 18.06 0.05 11.08
C ILE A 52 18.86 1.30 10.70
N VAL A 53 18.25 2.26 10.02
CA VAL A 53 18.91 3.53 9.61
C VAL A 53 19.39 4.30 10.84
N SER A 54 18.61 4.28 11.94
CA SER A 54 19.02 4.92 13.19
C SER A 54 20.26 4.27 13.81
N LEU A 55 20.45 2.96 13.66
CA LEU A 55 21.62 2.25 14.19
C LEU A 55 22.82 2.28 13.22
N TYR A 56 22.54 2.25 11.92
CA TYR A 56 23.50 2.13 10.84
C TYR A 56 23.12 3.08 9.70
N PRO A 57 23.47 4.37 9.78
CA PRO A 57 23.01 5.39 8.82
C PRO A 57 23.55 5.21 7.39
N PHE A 58 24.54 4.34 7.20
CA PHE A 58 25.13 4.01 5.89
C PHE A 58 24.80 2.58 5.44
N ALA A 59 23.89 1.88 6.14
CA ALA A 59 23.49 0.54 5.72
C ALA A 59 22.72 0.61 4.39
N GLU A 60 23.09 -0.27 3.46
CA GLU A 60 22.26 -0.50 2.28
C GLU A 60 21.05 -1.34 2.67
N ILE A 61 19.87 -0.88 2.23
CA ILE A 61 18.60 -1.53 2.51
C ILE A 61 18.16 -2.25 1.26
N SER A 62 17.75 -3.50 1.40
CA SER A 62 17.02 -4.24 0.38
C SER A 62 15.81 -4.92 1.02
N ILE A 63 14.66 -4.81 0.37
CA ILE A 63 13.40 -5.40 0.82
C ILE A 63 12.84 -6.21 -0.33
N LEU A 64 12.60 -7.50 -0.07
CA LEU A 64 11.99 -8.41 -1.02
C LEU A 64 10.74 -9.01 -0.39
N GLY A 65 9.66 -9.04 -1.16
CA GLY A 65 8.41 -9.65 -0.73
C GLY A 65 7.43 -9.79 -1.88
N ASP A 66 6.62 -10.84 -1.83
CA ASP A 66 5.41 -10.93 -2.65
C ASP A 66 4.38 -9.97 -2.07
N SER A 67 3.86 -9.07 -2.89
CA SER A 67 2.84 -8.12 -2.48
C SER A 67 1.72 -8.03 -3.51
N ASN A 68 0.48 -8.03 -3.06
CA ASN A 68 -0.64 -7.82 -3.97
C ASN A 68 -1.06 -6.34 -4.05
N VAL A 69 -0.13 -5.41 -3.80
CA VAL A 69 -0.39 -3.98 -3.90
C VAL A 69 -0.63 -3.53 -5.33
N HIS A 70 -1.55 -2.58 -5.49
CA HIS A 70 -1.90 -2.02 -6.78
C HIS A 70 -1.68 -0.51 -6.78
N HIS A 71 -0.82 -0.02 -7.67
CA HIS A 71 -0.59 1.41 -7.85
C HIS A 71 -0.44 1.74 -9.33
N GLN A 72 -1.20 2.72 -9.82
CA GLN A 72 -1.33 3.00 -11.25
C GLN A 72 -0.02 3.47 -11.88
N LEU A 73 0.68 4.40 -11.22
CA LEU A 73 1.93 4.97 -11.75
C LEU A 73 3.14 4.04 -11.53
N TRP A 74 3.10 3.24 -10.46
CA TRP A 74 4.28 2.53 -9.97
C TRP A 74 4.31 1.07 -10.42
N PHE A 75 3.16 0.39 -10.47
CA PHE A 75 3.04 -1.01 -10.92
C PHE A 75 2.31 -1.17 -12.25
N SER A 76 2.02 -0.08 -12.97
CA SER A 76 1.20 -0.07 -14.19
C SER A 76 -0.19 -0.71 -14.01
N SER A 77 -0.71 -0.68 -12.78
CA SER A 77 -2.01 -1.26 -12.44
C SER A 77 -3.17 -0.39 -12.97
N PRO A 78 -4.32 -0.97 -13.38
CA PRO A 78 -5.51 -0.21 -13.75
C PRO A 78 -6.17 0.54 -12.58
N PHE A 79 -5.84 0.18 -11.33
CA PHE A 79 -6.42 0.76 -10.12
C PHE A 79 -5.35 1.00 -9.03
N ILE A 80 -5.67 1.87 -8.08
CA ILE A 80 -4.89 2.12 -6.86
C ILE A 80 -5.66 1.56 -5.67
N ASP A 81 -5.00 0.78 -4.82
CA ASP A 81 -5.55 0.36 -3.52
C ASP A 81 -4.83 1.04 -2.35
N HIS A 82 -5.43 0.96 -1.16
CA HIS A 82 -4.91 1.66 0.01
C HIS A 82 -3.49 1.19 0.40
N PRO A 83 -3.17 -0.12 0.41
CA PRO A 83 -1.79 -0.56 0.60
C PRO A 83 -0.84 -0.08 -0.50
N GLY A 84 -1.28 -0.02 -1.76
CA GLY A 84 -0.47 0.51 -2.86
C GLY A 84 -0.10 1.99 -2.69
N GLU A 85 -1.01 2.82 -2.20
CA GLU A 85 -0.71 4.21 -1.85
C GLU A 85 0.31 4.31 -0.71
N LEU A 86 0.17 3.48 0.33
CA LEU A 86 1.12 3.44 1.45
C LEU A 86 2.50 2.95 1.03
N ALA A 87 2.56 1.91 0.20
CA ALA A 87 3.80 1.38 -0.33
C ALA A 87 4.52 2.43 -1.21
N PHE A 88 3.77 3.16 -2.05
CA PHE A 88 4.35 4.22 -2.87
C PHE A 88 4.93 5.36 -2.01
N ASN A 89 4.20 5.81 -0.99
CA ASN A 89 4.67 6.82 -0.05
C ASN A 89 5.90 6.34 0.74
N PHE A 90 5.92 5.07 1.15
CA PHE A 90 7.06 4.44 1.81
C PHE A 90 8.32 4.49 0.96
N VAL A 91 8.20 4.13 -0.32
CA VAL A 91 9.33 4.11 -1.27
C VAL A 91 9.91 5.50 -1.48
N ILE A 92 9.05 6.51 -1.64
CA ILE A 92 9.48 7.91 -1.77
C ILE A 92 10.15 8.40 -0.48
N LEU A 93 9.57 8.08 0.68
CA LEU A 93 10.07 8.56 1.98
C LEU A 93 11.48 8.06 2.28
N HIS A 94 11.79 6.82 1.92
CA HIS A 94 13.08 6.19 2.20
C HIS A 94 14.03 6.15 1.00
N ASP A 95 13.72 6.89 -0.07
CA ASP A 95 14.52 6.96 -1.31
C ASP A 95 14.89 5.57 -1.85
N LEU A 96 13.89 4.66 -1.86
CA LEU A 96 14.07 3.31 -2.36
C LEU A 96 13.72 3.23 -3.84
N GLU A 97 14.40 2.36 -4.56
CA GLU A 97 14.17 2.08 -5.98
C GLU A 97 13.60 0.67 -6.16
N GLN A 98 12.51 0.57 -6.94
CA GLN A 98 11.98 -0.72 -7.36
C GLN A 98 12.82 -1.28 -8.49
N LEU A 99 13.48 -2.40 -8.25
CA LEU A 99 14.34 -3.07 -9.22
C LEU A 99 13.52 -3.80 -10.29
N VAL A 100 12.48 -4.53 -9.89
CA VAL A 100 11.71 -5.36 -10.84
C VAL A 100 10.68 -4.50 -11.56
N HIS A 101 10.93 -4.25 -12.85
CA HIS A 101 10.06 -3.47 -13.75
C HIS A 101 9.27 -4.32 -14.76
N HIS A 102 9.48 -5.63 -14.79
CA HIS A 102 8.69 -6.54 -15.63
C HIS A 102 7.62 -7.22 -14.79
N PRO A 103 6.44 -7.52 -15.35
CA PRO A 103 5.43 -8.26 -14.62
C PRO A 103 5.97 -9.57 -14.08
N THR A 104 5.63 -9.88 -12.83
CA THR A 104 6.07 -11.10 -12.16
C THR A 104 4.94 -12.10 -11.99
N ARG A 105 3.69 -11.63 -12.03
CA ARG A 105 2.52 -12.50 -11.98
C ARG A 105 2.28 -13.19 -13.32
N ILE A 106 2.29 -14.52 -13.31
CA ILE A 106 1.74 -15.33 -14.40
C ILE A 106 0.20 -15.29 -14.28
N PRO A 107 -0.53 -14.83 -15.30
CA PRO A 107 -1.98 -14.74 -15.25
C PRO A 107 -2.56 -16.16 -15.22
N ASP A 108 -3.30 -16.49 -14.17
CA ASP A 108 -3.99 -17.76 -13.96
C ASP A 108 -5.41 -17.76 -14.56
N ARG A 109 -5.85 -16.63 -15.14
CA ARG A 109 -7.18 -16.40 -15.68
C ARG A 109 -7.15 -15.76 -17.06
N LEU A 110 -8.06 -16.19 -17.93
CA LEU A 110 -8.17 -15.67 -19.29
C LEU A 110 -8.62 -14.19 -19.27
N GLY A 111 -7.75 -13.30 -19.78
CA GLY A 111 -8.02 -11.87 -19.90
C GLY A 111 -7.42 -10.99 -18.80
N GLU A 112 -6.69 -11.56 -17.83
CA GLU A 112 -5.92 -10.76 -16.87
C GLU A 112 -4.58 -10.28 -17.48
N ILE A 113 -4.24 -9.02 -17.22
CA ILE A 113 -2.96 -8.42 -17.61
C ILE A 113 -1.94 -8.76 -16.51
N SER A 114 -0.73 -9.18 -16.90
CA SER A 114 0.35 -9.41 -15.94
C SER A 114 0.74 -8.09 -15.28
N ASN A 115 0.69 -8.06 -13.94
CA ASN A 115 1.15 -6.94 -13.13
C ASN A 115 2.46 -7.31 -12.43
N ILE A 116 3.21 -6.28 -12.05
CA ILE A 116 4.32 -6.41 -11.09
C ILE A 116 3.67 -6.54 -9.71
N LEU A 117 3.80 -7.69 -9.08
CA LEU A 117 3.33 -7.94 -7.71
C LEU A 117 4.50 -8.15 -6.74
N ASP A 118 5.63 -8.66 -7.23
CA ASP A 118 6.79 -8.80 -6.36
C ASP A 118 7.50 -7.46 -6.17
N LEU A 119 7.69 -7.12 -4.90
CA LEU A 119 8.41 -5.95 -4.46
C LEU A 119 9.88 -6.31 -4.32
N PHE A 120 10.75 -5.59 -5.03
CA PHE A 120 12.18 -5.62 -4.79
C PHE A 120 12.67 -4.18 -4.71
N LEU A 121 12.71 -3.67 -3.49
CA LEU A 121 13.17 -2.32 -3.19
C LEU A 121 14.61 -2.33 -2.73
N THR A 122 15.37 -1.33 -3.15
CA THR A 122 16.72 -1.10 -2.63
C THR A 122 17.06 0.38 -2.52
N SER A 123 17.88 0.74 -1.54
CA SER A 123 18.47 2.08 -1.43
C SER A 123 19.65 2.30 -2.39
N ASN A 124 20.06 1.28 -3.16
CA ASN A 124 21.20 1.38 -4.08
C ASN A 124 21.00 0.45 -5.28
N ALA A 125 20.22 0.88 -6.27
CA ALA A 125 19.96 0.05 -7.45
C ALA A 125 21.21 -0.25 -8.28
N SER A 126 22.22 0.63 -8.20
CA SER A 126 23.41 0.58 -9.06
C SER A 126 24.28 -0.67 -8.87
N VAL A 127 24.15 -1.36 -7.73
CA VAL A 127 24.95 -2.57 -7.42
C VAL A 127 24.28 -3.85 -7.90
N TYR A 128 23.03 -3.78 -8.40
CA TYR A 128 22.28 -4.94 -8.87
C TYR A 128 22.22 -4.99 -10.40
N VAL A 129 22.31 -6.21 -10.93
CA VAL A 129 22.01 -6.51 -12.34
C VAL A 129 20.81 -7.43 -12.37
N ILE A 130 19.75 -7.01 -13.06
CA ILE A 130 18.49 -7.74 -13.16
C ILE A 130 18.41 -8.41 -14.52
N PHE A 131 18.10 -9.71 -14.52
CA PHE A 131 17.75 -10.42 -15.74
C PHE A 131 16.46 -11.19 -15.48
N SER A 132 15.54 -11.13 -16.45
CA SER A 132 14.31 -11.93 -16.43
C SER A 132 14.52 -13.16 -17.30
N VAL A 133 14.21 -14.34 -16.77
CA VAL A 133 14.15 -15.56 -17.57
C VAL A 133 12.73 -15.63 -18.11
N GLY A 134 12.50 -15.05 -19.29
CA GLY A 134 11.18 -15.02 -19.90
C GLY A 134 10.62 -16.44 -20.09
N LEU A 135 9.58 -16.79 -19.35
CA LEU A 135 8.68 -17.87 -19.72
C LEU A 135 7.72 -17.29 -20.76
N LEU A 136 8.02 -17.53 -22.04
CA LEU A 136 7.06 -17.41 -23.15
C LEU A 136 5.89 -18.37 -22.95
#